data_AF-A0A1F7UTH6-F1
#
_entry.id   AF-A0A1F7UTH6-F1
#
_cell.length_a   1.000
_cell.length_b   1.000
_cell.length_c   1.000
_cell.angle_alpha   90.00
_cell.angle_beta   90.00
_cell.angle_gamma   90.00
#
_symmetry.space_group_name_H-M   'P 1'
#
loop_
_entity.id
_entity.type
_entity.pdbx_description
1 polymer ?
#
loop_
_entity_poly.entity_id
_entity_poly.type
_entity_poly.pdbx_seq_one_letter_code
_entity_poly.pdbx_strand_id
1 'polypeptide(L)'
;MAKYSSLTKGQDEALVNRLGDAFGGDGLAAVHAILAGAKVTIEEIIATFFDKHGRRIPPRGIKAAVCDANYKFHLVQPETVDYAARIERVIDAFEGKVAFPEAAWFEDAIGGLKMKIEGDSKIVNALKGIHLPNVVPQMVITNHGQTLDEVLLVALGRSYQKEFPEGRPFNNYCKGELVNQVRVLSESRLDLLVERAKQGPVPILEFPTATQGFSVDAQREQMETMLEGFILNGFNAVLAMIMWPDVLARDFNTPVIDLSAYQRQSAEYSLCLRPRGALRFGYRANLADANDNYSGGVSFVGLCLLCSCPGVFPEGKTPG
;
A
#
# COMPACT_ATOMS: atom_id res chain seq x y z
N MET A 1 -33.81 5.47 17.30
CA MET A 1 -32.52 5.41 18.00
C MET A 1 -32.60 4.34 19.08
N ALA A 2 -31.68 3.37 19.06
CA ALA A 2 -31.63 2.32 20.09
C ALA A 2 -31.20 2.92 21.43
N LYS A 3 -31.83 2.47 22.53
CA LYS A 3 -31.68 3.02 23.89
C LYS A 3 -30.24 2.93 24.45
N TYR A 4 -29.37 2.09 23.84
CA TYR A 4 -28.03 1.76 24.35
C TYR A 4 -26.95 1.66 23.25
N SER A 5 -27.12 2.34 22.11
CA SER A 5 -26.19 2.24 20.99
C SER A 5 -25.21 3.42 20.94
N SER A 6 -23.91 3.13 20.89
CA SER A 6 -22.87 4.09 20.48
C SER A 6 -22.53 3.98 18.99
N LEU A 7 -23.36 3.29 18.20
CA LEU A 7 -23.14 3.07 16.78
C LEU A 7 -23.48 4.33 15.99
N THR A 8 -22.75 4.57 14.91
CA THR A 8 -23.09 5.62 13.95
C THR A 8 -24.32 5.18 13.13
N LYS A 9 -25.01 6.14 12.51
CA LYS A 9 -26.16 5.84 11.63
C LYS A 9 -25.80 4.84 10.51
N GLY A 10 -24.60 4.96 9.93
CA GLY A 10 -24.12 4.03 8.91
C GLY A 10 -23.84 2.62 9.44
N GLN A 11 -23.42 2.49 10.71
CA GLN A 11 -23.24 1.19 11.36
C GLN A 11 -24.57 0.53 11.69
N ASP A 12 -25.57 1.31 12.15
CA ASP A 12 -26.94 0.82 12.34
C ASP A 12 -27.51 0.30 11.01
N GLU A 13 -27.35 1.04 9.93
CA GLU A 13 -27.82 0.67 8.59
C GLU A 13 -27.10 -0.59 8.07
N ALA A 14 -25.77 -0.65 8.20
CA ALA A 14 -25.00 -1.82 7.80
C ALA A 14 -25.39 -3.09 8.58
N LEU A 15 -25.68 -2.96 9.88
CA LEU A 15 -26.14 -4.07 10.71
C LEU A 15 -27.51 -4.59 10.24
N VAL A 16 -28.47 -3.68 10.02
CA VAL A 16 -29.82 -4.05 9.53
C VAL A 16 -29.73 -4.69 8.15
N ASN A 17 -28.89 -4.17 7.25
CA ASN A 17 -28.70 -4.75 5.92
C ASN A 17 -28.12 -6.17 5.99
N ARG A 18 -27.13 -6.41 6.87
CA ARG A 18 -26.57 -7.76 7.08
C ARG A 18 -27.57 -8.74 7.67
N LEU A 19 -28.45 -8.27 8.56
CA LEU A 19 -29.56 -9.08 9.05
C LEU A 19 -30.55 -9.38 7.91
N GLY A 20 -30.89 -8.39 7.08
CA GLY A 20 -31.75 -8.59 5.91
C GLY A 20 -31.18 -9.61 4.92
N ASP A 21 -29.90 -9.54 4.59
CA ASP A 21 -29.22 -10.49 3.70
C ASP A 21 -29.39 -11.95 4.18
N ALA A 22 -29.29 -12.18 5.49
CA ALA A 22 -29.47 -13.52 6.08
C ALA A 22 -30.93 -14.03 6.01
N PHE A 23 -31.88 -13.15 5.73
CA PHE A 23 -33.32 -13.44 5.61
C PHE A 23 -33.85 -13.12 4.19
N GLY A 24 -33.01 -13.26 3.17
CA GLY A 24 -33.44 -13.12 1.77
C GLY A 24 -33.66 -11.69 1.30
N GLY A 25 -33.04 -10.71 1.96
CA GLY A 25 -33.10 -9.28 1.61
C GLY A 25 -34.20 -8.50 2.33
N ASP A 26 -34.98 -9.14 3.21
CA ASP A 26 -36.02 -8.47 4.01
C ASP A 26 -35.53 -8.23 5.44
N GLY A 27 -34.95 -7.04 5.65
CA GLY A 27 -34.45 -6.61 6.97
C GLY A 27 -35.54 -6.49 8.03
N LEU A 28 -36.79 -6.20 7.65
CA LEU A 28 -37.88 -6.09 8.61
C LEU A 28 -38.34 -7.47 9.09
N ALA A 29 -38.44 -8.43 8.17
CA ALA A 29 -38.73 -9.83 8.51
C ALA A 29 -37.64 -10.43 9.41
N ALA A 30 -36.36 -10.12 9.15
CA ALA A 30 -35.25 -10.52 10.00
C ALA A 30 -35.42 -9.99 11.44
N VAL A 31 -35.68 -8.69 11.59
CA VAL A 31 -35.88 -8.07 12.91
C VAL A 31 -37.07 -8.69 13.63
N HIS A 32 -38.20 -8.90 12.93
CA HIS A 32 -39.38 -9.52 13.53
C HIS A 32 -39.12 -10.96 13.97
N ALA A 33 -38.41 -11.77 13.18
CA ALA A 33 -38.05 -13.13 13.53
C ALA A 33 -37.17 -13.17 14.79
N ILE A 34 -36.19 -12.27 14.90
CA ILE A 34 -35.33 -12.14 16.08
C ILE A 34 -36.13 -11.72 17.31
N LEU A 35 -37.02 -10.72 17.17
CA LEU A 35 -37.91 -10.28 18.25
C LEU A 35 -38.90 -11.39 18.68
N ALA A 36 -39.27 -12.29 17.77
CA ALA A 36 -40.11 -13.45 18.04
C ALA A 36 -39.34 -14.65 18.65
N GLY A 37 -38.04 -14.51 18.93
CA GLY A 37 -37.24 -15.52 19.61
C GLY A 37 -36.42 -16.43 18.69
N ALA A 38 -36.22 -16.06 17.42
CA ALA A 38 -35.27 -16.78 16.56
C ALA A 38 -33.87 -16.78 17.20
N LYS A 39 -33.24 -17.96 17.25
CA LYS A 39 -31.88 -18.10 17.77
C LYS A 39 -30.89 -17.49 16.79
N VAL A 40 -30.18 -16.45 17.22
CA VAL A 40 -29.07 -15.85 16.47
C VAL A 40 -27.77 -16.32 17.10
N THR A 41 -26.88 -16.89 16.29
CA THR A 41 -25.50 -17.16 16.68
C THR A 41 -24.64 -16.02 16.17
N ILE A 42 -23.96 -15.31 17.07
CA ILE A 42 -22.91 -14.36 16.71
C ILE A 42 -21.60 -15.14 16.78
N GLU A 43 -21.09 -15.54 15.62
CA GLU A 43 -19.75 -16.08 15.53
C GLU A 43 -18.77 -14.92 15.38
N GLU A 44 -17.76 -14.89 16.25
CA GLU A 44 -16.63 -13.99 16.06
C GLU A 44 -15.84 -14.52 14.87
N ILE A 45 -16.19 -14.04 13.68
CA ILE A 45 -15.36 -14.20 12.50
C ILE A 45 -14.07 -13.46 12.80
N ILE A 46 -12.92 -14.16 12.67
CA ILE A 46 -11.58 -13.60 12.82
C ILE A 46 -11.57 -12.20 12.20
N ALA A 47 -11.35 -11.17 13.03
CA ALA A 47 -11.42 -9.79 12.58
C ALA A 47 -10.39 -9.57 11.46
N THR A 48 -10.88 -9.54 10.22
CA THR A 48 -10.03 -9.33 9.05
C THR A 48 -9.55 -7.88 9.05
N PHE A 49 -8.29 -7.68 8.70
CA PHE A 49 -7.71 -6.34 8.63
C PHE A 49 -8.24 -5.60 7.40
N PHE A 50 -8.51 -6.32 6.33
CA PHE A 50 -8.96 -5.77 5.06
C PHE A 50 -10.39 -6.22 4.77
N ASP A 51 -11.18 -5.35 4.16
CA ASP A 51 -12.55 -5.62 3.74
C ASP A 51 -12.59 -6.48 2.47
N LYS A 52 -13.79 -6.73 1.95
CA LYS A 52 -14.00 -7.53 0.73
C LYS A 52 -13.38 -6.93 -0.54
N HIS A 53 -12.93 -5.69 -0.50
CA HIS A 53 -12.27 -4.96 -1.60
C HIS A 53 -10.76 -4.76 -1.34
N GLY A 54 -10.21 -5.39 -0.30
CA GLY A 54 -8.81 -5.24 0.09
C GLY A 54 -8.45 -3.87 0.67
N ARG A 55 -9.45 -3.07 1.07
CA ARG A 55 -9.23 -1.82 1.80
C ARG A 55 -9.12 -2.12 3.29
N ARG A 56 -8.19 -1.47 3.98
CA ARG A 56 -8.03 -1.53 5.43
C ARG A 56 -9.34 -1.12 6.09
N ILE A 57 -9.87 -1.99 6.94
CA ILE A 57 -10.97 -1.67 7.84
C ILE A 57 -10.40 -0.72 8.92
N PRO A 58 -10.97 0.48 9.14
CA PRO A 58 -10.47 1.37 10.18
C PRO A 58 -10.44 0.66 11.54
N PRO A 59 -9.30 0.64 12.25
CA PRO A 59 -9.22 -0.01 13.56
C PRO A 59 -10.16 0.67 14.55
N ARG A 60 -10.66 -0.13 15.51
CA ARG A 60 -11.55 0.38 16.56
C ARG A 60 -10.84 1.49 17.34
N GLY A 61 -11.47 2.65 17.43
CA GLY A 61 -10.94 3.79 18.19
C GLY A 61 -9.96 4.67 17.44
N ILE A 62 -9.80 4.50 16.13
CA ILE A 62 -9.05 5.46 15.30
C ILE A 62 -9.60 6.87 15.51
N LYS A 63 -8.71 7.84 15.75
CA LYS A 63 -9.05 9.23 16.04
C LYS A 63 -8.92 10.12 14.81
N ALA A 64 -7.90 9.87 14.00
CA ALA A 64 -7.66 10.63 12.78
C ALA A 64 -8.75 10.36 11.73
N ALA A 65 -8.96 11.33 10.84
CA ALA A 65 -10.09 11.31 9.92
C ALA A 65 -9.96 10.20 8.88
N VAL A 66 -11.09 9.54 8.61
CA VAL A 66 -11.27 8.57 7.52
C VAL A 66 -12.60 8.89 6.84
N CYS A 67 -12.60 8.88 5.50
CA CYS A 67 -13.80 8.96 4.69
C CYS A 67 -13.92 7.72 3.77
N ASP A 68 -15.04 7.60 3.07
CA ASP A 68 -15.23 6.54 2.09
C ASP A 68 -14.35 6.77 0.86
N ALA A 69 -13.84 5.67 0.29
CA ALA A 69 -13.05 5.74 -0.94
C ALA A 69 -13.95 6.10 -2.14
N ASN A 70 -13.49 6.99 -2.99
CA ASN A 70 -14.20 7.38 -4.19
C ASN A 70 -13.90 6.43 -5.34
N TYR A 71 -14.90 5.64 -5.73
CA TYR A 71 -14.80 4.64 -6.80
C TYR A 71 -14.37 5.20 -8.16
N LYS A 72 -14.55 6.51 -8.42
CA LYS A 72 -14.08 7.13 -9.65
C LYS A 72 -12.56 7.17 -9.73
N PHE A 73 -11.88 7.16 -8.58
CA PHE A 73 -10.43 7.06 -8.49
C PHE A 73 -10.05 5.64 -8.13
N HIS A 74 -9.63 4.86 -9.13
CA HIS A 74 -9.37 3.44 -8.98
C HIS A 74 -8.17 3.00 -9.83
N LEU A 75 -7.57 1.90 -9.40
CA LEU A 75 -6.59 1.16 -10.19
C LEU A 75 -7.25 -0.11 -10.75
N VAL A 76 -6.64 -0.67 -11.78
CA VAL A 76 -7.06 -1.95 -12.37
C VAL A 76 -5.97 -2.96 -12.08
N GLN A 77 -6.34 -4.10 -11.51
CA GLN A 77 -5.40 -5.20 -11.28
C GLN A 77 -4.99 -5.77 -12.65
N PRO A 78 -3.68 -5.87 -12.95
CA PRO A 78 -3.22 -6.61 -14.11
C PRO A 78 -3.67 -8.07 -14.05
N GLU A 79 -4.26 -8.57 -15.14
CA GLU A 79 -4.73 -9.97 -15.23
C GLU A 79 -3.57 -10.96 -15.09
N THR A 80 -2.42 -10.62 -15.67
CA THR A 80 -1.17 -11.38 -15.61
C THR A 80 0.00 -10.45 -15.32
N VAL A 81 1.10 -11.02 -14.82
CA VAL A 81 2.33 -10.30 -14.52
C VAL A 81 3.47 -10.91 -15.32
N ASP A 82 4.01 -10.14 -16.26
CA ASP A 82 5.28 -10.46 -16.91
C ASP A 82 6.43 -9.93 -16.04
N TYR A 83 6.93 -10.77 -15.14
CA TYR A 83 7.98 -10.37 -14.19
C TYR A 83 9.27 -9.92 -14.88
N ALA A 84 9.60 -10.51 -16.04
CA ALA A 84 10.80 -10.15 -16.79
C ALA A 84 10.68 -8.73 -17.36
N ALA A 85 9.57 -8.43 -18.04
CA ALA A 85 9.31 -7.09 -18.57
C ALA A 85 9.22 -6.03 -17.44
N ARG A 86 8.66 -6.40 -16.28
CA ARG A 86 8.57 -5.50 -15.12
C ARG A 86 9.94 -5.18 -14.53
N ILE A 87 10.82 -6.16 -14.37
CA ILE A 87 12.20 -5.91 -13.91
C ILE A 87 13.00 -5.14 -14.96
N GLU A 88 12.92 -5.52 -16.24
CA GLU A 88 13.65 -4.85 -17.32
C GLU A 88 13.33 -3.36 -17.37
N ARG A 89 12.05 -3.01 -17.20
CA ARG A 89 11.60 -1.61 -17.10
C ARG A 89 12.30 -0.86 -15.97
N VAL A 90 12.43 -1.48 -14.80
CA VAL A 90 13.10 -0.85 -13.66
C VAL A 90 14.60 -0.71 -13.94
N ILE A 91 15.25 -1.76 -14.45
CA ILE A 91 16.68 -1.73 -14.83
C ILE A 91 16.96 -0.60 -15.83
N ASP A 92 16.13 -0.46 -16.87
CA ASP A 92 16.22 0.59 -17.88
C ASP A 92 16.04 1.99 -17.28
N ALA A 93 15.09 2.16 -16.35
CA ALA A 93 14.88 3.43 -15.64
C ALA A 93 16.12 3.86 -14.82
N PHE A 94 16.85 2.90 -14.26
CA PHE A 94 18.13 3.10 -13.59
C PHE A 94 19.34 3.13 -14.55
N GLU A 95 19.12 3.05 -15.86
CA GLU A 95 20.17 2.99 -16.89
C GLU A 95 21.18 1.84 -16.65
N GLY A 96 20.72 0.73 -16.07
CA GLY A 96 21.59 -0.41 -15.70
C GLY A 96 22.58 -0.12 -14.56
N LYS A 97 22.47 1.02 -13.87
CA LYS A 97 23.41 1.42 -12.78
C LYS A 97 23.11 0.73 -11.46
N VAL A 98 21.95 0.10 -11.33
CA VAL A 98 21.52 -0.61 -10.11
C VAL A 98 21.28 -2.06 -10.48
N ALA A 99 21.86 -2.97 -9.69
CA ALA A 99 21.65 -4.39 -9.85
C ALA A 99 20.27 -4.79 -9.31
N PHE A 100 19.51 -5.52 -10.12
CA PHE A 100 18.23 -6.12 -9.75
C PHE A 100 18.35 -7.64 -9.79
N PRO A 101 17.53 -8.36 -9.00
CA PRO A 101 17.49 -9.82 -9.07
C PRO A 101 16.93 -10.31 -10.41
N GLU A 102 17.16 -11.58 -10.70
CA GLU A 102 16.58 -12.24 -11.87
C GLU A 102 15.06 -12.35 -11.76
N ALA A 103 14.38 -12.37 -12.91
CA ALA A 103 12.93 -12.45 -12.98
C ALA A 103 12.36 -13.71 -12.32
N ALA A 104 13.01 -14.85 -12.48
CA ALA A 104 12.59 -16.11 -11.87
C ALA A 104 12.65 -16.05 -10.33
N TRP A 105 13.72 -15.46 -9.77
CA TRP A 105 13.81 -15.23 -8.33
C TRP A 105 12.69 -14.30 -7.85
N PHE A 106 12.41 -13.24 -8.59
CA PHE A 106 11.39 -12.26 -8.21
C PHE A 106 9.99 -12.87 -8.22
N GLU A 107 9.66 -13.66 -9.25
CA GLU A 107 8.40 -14.38 -9.34
C GLU A 107 8.21 -15.35 -8.16
N ASP A 108 9.20 -16.20 -7.88
CA ASP A 108 9.16 -17.15 -6.77
C ASP A 108 9.01 -16.45 -5.41
N ALA A 109 9.79 -15.38 -5.19
CA ALA A 109 9.75 -14.61 -3.96
C ALA A 109 8.38 -13.93 -3.73
N ILE A 110 7.75 -13.42 -4.80
CA ILE A 110 6.40 -12.85 -4.75
C ILE A 110 5.35 -13.95 -4.53
N GLY A 111 5.49 -15.11 -5.15
CA GLY A 111 4.68 -16.29 -4.89
C GLY A 111 4.69 -16.66 -3.41
N GLY A 112 5.87 -16.69 -2.79
CA GLY A 112 6.03 -16.92 -1.35
C GLY A 112 5.33 -15.88 -0.46
N LEU A 113 5.33 -14.59 -0.85
CA LEU A 113 4.57 -13.56 -0.13
C LEU A 113 3.06 -13.74 -0.27
N LYS A 114 2.57 -14.09 -1.46
CA LYS A 114 1.14 -14.38 -1.70
C LYS A 114 0.68 -15.57 -0.85
N MET A 115 1.43 -16.67 -0.85
CA MET A 115 1.12 -17.85 -0.04
C MET A 115 1.03 -17.52 1.46
N LYS A 116 1.91 -16.65 1.98
CA LYS A 116 1.85 -16.20 3.39
C LYS A 116 0.55 -15.45 3.69
N ILE A 117 0.09 -14.61 2.77
CA ILE A 117 -1.15 -13.85 2.93
C ILE A 117 -2.38 -14.76 2.80
N GLU A 118 -2.37 -15.69 1.84
CA GLU A 118 -3.42 -16.69 1.65
C GLU A 118 -3.58 -17.60 2.88
N GLY A 119 -2.47 -17.95 3.52
CA GLY A 119 -2.44 -18.76 4.74
C GLY A 119 -2.88 -18.03 6.01
N ASP A 120 -3.07 -16.70 5.99
CA ASP A 120 -3.47 -15.92 7.16
C ASP A 120 -4.85 -15.27 6.96
N SER A 121 -5.85 -15.89 7.60
CA SER A 121 -7.25 -15.41 7.62
C SER A 121 -7.43 -13.95 8.01
N LYS A 122 -6.52 -13.35 8.79
CA LYS A 122 -6.60 -11.93 9.18
C LYS A 122 -6.31 -11.00 8.00
N ILE A 123 -5.47 -11.42 7.05
CA ILE A 123 -4.95 -10.54 5.99
C ILE A 123 -5.23 -11.05 4.58
N VAL A 124 -5.79 -12.25 4.41
CA VAL A 124 -6.14 -12.83 3.10
C VAL A 124 -6.95 -11.88 2.21
N ASN A 125 -7.81 -11.06 2.82
CA ASN A 125 -8.60 -10.08 2.10
C ASN A 125 -7.77 -8.97 1.44
N ALA A 126 -6.51 -8.74 1.82
CA ALA A 126 -5.62 -7.81 1.14
C ALA A 126 -5.49 -8.16 -0.37
N LEU A 127 -5.45 -9.45 -0.70
CA LEU A 127 -5.38 -9.95 -2.08
C LEU A 127 -6.68 -9.75 -2.88
N LYS A 128 -7.77 -9.34 -2.23
CA LYS A 128 -9.02 -8.94 -2.93
C LYS A 128 -8.93 -7.51 -3.48
N GLY A 129 -7.97 -6.73 -3.00
CA GLY A 129 -7.67 -5.40 -3.52
C GLY A 129 -6.56 -5.43 -4.56
N ILE A 130 -6.11 -4.23 -4.94
CA ILE A 130 -4.99 -4.06 -5.86
C ILE A 130 -3.70 -4.47 -5.16
N HIS A 131 -2.97 -5.38 -5.78
CA HIS A 131 -1.72 -5.90 -5.26
C HIS A 131 -0.70 -6.03 -6.39
N LEU A 132 0.39 -5.26 -6.29
CA LEU A 132 1.40 -5.16 -7.33
C LEU A 132 2.73 -5.72 -6.83
N PRO A 133 3.29 -6.74 -7.50
CA PRO A 133 4.64 -7.19 -7.22
C PRO A 133 5.64 -6.04 -7.33
N ASN A 134 6.55 -5.90 -6.37
CA ASN A 134 7.60 -4.90 -6.39
C ASN A 134 8.87 -5.45 -5.76
N VAL A 135 10.02 -4.84 -6.05
CA VAL A 135 11.29 -5.23 -5.45
C VAL A 135 12.10 -4.01 -5.10
N VAL A 136 12.67 -4.01 -3.90
CA VAL A 136 13.73 -3.07 -3.54
C VAL A 136 15.05 -3.73 -3.86
N PRO A 137 15.89 -3.14 -4.74
CA PRO A 137 17.22 -3.69 -5.02
C PRO A 137 18.09 -3.58 -3.77
N GLN A 138 19.22 -4.29 -3.76
CA GLN A 138 20.19 -4.08 -2.69
C GLN A 138 20.70 -2.63 -2.75
N MET A 139 20.48 -1.86 -1.69
CA MET A 139 20.89 -0.46 -1.63
C MET A 139 21.10 0.02 -0.21
N VAL A 140 22.05 0.94 -0.04
CA VAL A 140 22.29 1.62 1.23
C VAL A 140 21.63 3.00 1.19
N ILE A 141 20.62 3.20 2.03
CA ILE A 141 19.93 4.49 2.18
C ILE A 141 20.43 5.15 3.46
N THR A 142 21.31 6.13 3.34
CA THR A 142 21.80 6.95 4.46
C THR A 142 21.00 8.26 4.60
N ASN A 143 20.44 8.76 3.50
CA ASN A 143 19.62 9.97 3.46
C ASN A 143 18.45 9.77 2.51
N HIS A 144 17.25 9.60 3.06
CA HIS A 144 16.06 9.36 2.26
C HIS A 144 15.75 10.49 1.28
N GLY A 145 15.98 11.73 1.70
CA GLY A 145 15.76 12.91 0.85
C GLY A 145 16.69 12.91 -0.37
N GLN A 146 17.97 12.65 -0.15
CA GLN A 146 18.96 12.54 -1.22
C GLN A 146 18.65 11.36 -2.15
N THR A 147 18.36 10.18 -1.61
CA THR A 147 18.00 9.00 -2.42
C THR A 147 16.75 9.24 -3.26
N LEU A 148 15.74 9.94 -2.72
CA LEU A 148 14.57 10.32 -3.50
C LEU A 148 14.95 11.25 -4.65
N ASP A 149 15.65 12.34 -4.37
CA ASP A 149 15.87 13.41 -5.34
C ASP A 149 16.87 13.06 -6.45
N GLU A 150 17.98 12.43 -6.07
CA GLU A 150 19.11 12.19 -6.98
C GLU A 150 19.01 10.85 -7.71
N VAL A 151 18.23 9.90 -7.17
CA VAL A 151 18.19 8.51 -7.67
C VAL A 151 16.79 8.12 -8.09
N LEU A 152 15.84 8.04 -7.15
CA LEU A 152 14.54 7.42 -7.41
C LEU A 152 13.62 8.28 -8.27
N LEU A 153 13.53 9.59 -8.03
CA LEU A 153 12.67 10.48 -8.82
C LEU A 153 13.23 10.70 -10.23
N VAL A 154 14.55 10.60 -10.41
CA VAL A 154 15.17 10.60 -11.74
C VAL A 154 14.77 9.35 -12.52
N ALA A 155 14.89 8.17 -11.91
CA ALA A 155 14.45 6.91 -12.53
C ALA A 155 12.94 6.90 -12.82
N LEU A 156 12.12 7.40 -11.88
CA LEU A 156 10.68 7.54 -12.07
C LEU A 156 10.33 8.42 -13.27
N GLY A 157 11.00 9.57 -13.42
CA GLY A 157 10.79 10.45 -14.56
C GLY A 157 11.03 9.72 -15.88
N ARG A 158 12.11 8.95 -15.98
CA ARG A 158 12.45 8.17 -17.19
C ARG A 158 11.41 7.08 -17.47
N SER A 159 11.08 6.26 -16.48
CA SER A 159 10.09 5.18 -16.65
C SER A 159 8.73 5.74 -17.09
N TYR A 160 8.27 6.80 -16.41
CA TYR A 160 7.01 7.45 -16.73
C TYR A 160 6.98 8.03 -18.15
N GLN A 161 8.03 8.74 -18.56
CA GLN A 161 8.10 9.35 -19.89
C GLN A 161 8.25 8.31 -21.01
N LYS A 162 8.89 7.16 -20.72
CA LYS A 162 8.97 6.03 -21.66
C LYS A 162 7.62 5.35 -21.84
N GLU A 163 6.86 5.17 -20.76
CA GLU A 163 5.50 4.60 -20.81
C GLU A 163 4.51 5.54 -21.54
N PHE A 164 4.66 6.86 -21.37
CA PHE A 164 3.75 7.85 -21.93
C PHE A 164 4.45 8.86 -22.86
N PRO A 165 4.83 8.44 -24.08
CA PRO A 165 5.65 9.23 -25.01
C PRO A 165 4.94 10.46 -25.60
N GLU A 166 3.61 10.57 -25.49
CA GLU A 166 2.79 11.68 -26.02
C GLU A 166 2.97 13.02 -25.27
N GLY A 167 4.10 13.23 -24.60
CA GLY A 167 4.44 14.50 -23.98
C GLY A 167 3.82 14.73 -22.60
N ARG A 168 3.44 13.67 -21.87
CA ARG A 168 3.01 13.78 -20.46
C ARG A 168 4.23 14.06 -19.58
N PRO A 169 4.37 15.25 -18.96
CA PRO A 169 5.58 15.59 -18.20
C PRO A 169 5.59 14.92 -16.82
N PHE A 170 6.78 14.58 -16.34
CA PHE A 170 7.04 14.34 -14.92
C PHE A 170 7.53 15.64 -14.27
N ASN A 171 6.81 16.11 -13.25
CA ASN A 171 7.14 17.34 -12.53
C ASN A 171 7.53 17.02 -11.08
N ASN A 172 8.80 17.21 -10.74
CA ASN A 172 9.28 17.18 -9.35
C ASN A 172 9.25 18.60 -8.77
N TYR A 173 8.22 18.92 -7.98
CA TYR A 173 8.06 20.23 -7.34
C TYR A 173 8.92 20.42 -6.08
N CYS A 174 9.70 19.40 -5.69
CA CYS A 174 10.64 19.48 -4.57
C CYS A 174 12.09 19.25 -5.04
N LYS A 175 12.37 19.44 -6.34
CA LYS A 175 13.68 19.17 -6.94
C LYS A 175 14.75 20.04 -6.30
N GLY A 176 15.81 19.40 -5.80
CA GLY A 176 16.94 20.05 -5.12
C GLY A 176 16.67 20.40 -3.66
N GLU A 177 15.51 20.05 -3.10
CA GLU A 177 15.09 20.49 -1.77
C GLU A 177 15.00 19.37 -0.74
N LEU A 178 15.07 18.09 -1.14
CA LEU A 178 14.73 16.99 -0.24
C LEU A 178 15.86 16.60 0.73
N VAL A 179 17.11 16.88 0.37
CA VAL A 179 18.29 16.50 1.17
C VAL A 179 18.17 17.05 2.59
N ASN A 180 18.22 16.16 3.59
CA ASN A 180 18.03 16.49 5.02
C ASN A 180 16.65 17.08 5.40
N GLN A 181 15.70 17.13 4.46
CA GLN A 181 14.34 17.62 4.70
C GLN A 181 13.32 16.48 4.86
N VAL A 182 13.74 15.23 4.67
CA VAL A 182 12.86 14.05 4.74
C VAL A 182 13.28 13.16 5.90
N ARG A 183 12.36 12.92 6.82
CA ARG A 183 12.53 12.03 7.98
C ARG A 183 11.60 10.83 7.86
N VAL A 184 12.11 9.64 8.18
CA VAL A 184 11.30 8.44 8.36
C VAL A 184 10.67 8.45 9.75
N LEU A 185 9.37 8.15 9.79
CA LEU A 185 8.64 7.93 11.03
C LEU A 185 8.77 6.48 11.47
N SER A 186 9.19 6.23 12.70
CA SER A 186 9.47 4.88 13.21
C SER A 186 8.25 3.95 13.16
N GLU A 187 7.07 4.50 13.42
CA GLU A 187 5.78 3.80 13.37
C GLU A 187 5.42 3.32 11.96
N SER A 188 6.06 3.87 10.93
CA SER A 188 5.88 3.44 9.54
C SER A 188 6.53 2.10 9.23
N ARG A 189 7.49 1.68 10.08
CA ARG A 189 8.32 0.47 9.92
C ARG A 189 9.18 0.45 8.65
N LEU A 190 9.29 1.56 7.93
CA LEU A 190 10.10 1.66 6.71
C LEU A 190 11.59 1.42 6.97
N ASP A 191 12.09 1.74 8.17
CA ASP A 191 13.47 1.45 8.56
C ASP A 191 13.81 -0.05 8.49
N LEU A 192 12.84 -0.94 8.77
CA LEU A 192 13.03 -2.39 8.65
C LEU A 192 13.30 -2.80 7.19
N LEU A 193 12.64 -2.14 6.25
CA LEU A 193 12.88 -2.34 4.83
C LEU A 193 14.28 -1.82 4.43
N VAL A 194 14.69 -0.66 4.94
CA VAL A 194 16.03 -0.11 4.70
C VAL A 194 17.12 -1.06 5.20
N GLU A 195 16.99 -1.59 6.42
CA GLU A 195 17.98 -2.51 6.98
C GLU A 195 18.06 -3.82 6.18
N ARG A 196 16.93 -4.34 5.69
CA ARG A 196 16.93 -5.52 4.81
C ARG A 196 17.53 -5.24 3.44
N ALA A 197 17.20 -4.10 2.84
CA ALA A 197 17.71 -3.70 1.54
C ALA A 197 19.24 -3.51 1.53
N LYS A 198 19.86 -3.23 2.68
CA LYS A 198 21.32 -3.24 2.81
C LYS A 198 21.93 -4.64 2.58
N GLN A 199 21.22 -5.69 2.99
CA GLN A 199 21.71 -7.08 2.95
C GLN A 199 21.45 -7.79 1.62
N GLY A 200 20.45 -7.34 0.86
CA GLY A 200 20.10 -7.95 -0.42
C GLY A 200 18.78 -7.41 -0.99
N PRO A 201 18.36 -7.88 -2.17
CA PRO A 201 17.07 -7.52 -2.74
C PRO A 201 15.92 -7.97 -1.83
N VAL A 202 14.88 -7.13 -1.70
CA VAL A 202 13.72 -7.41 -0.85
C VAL A 202 12.46 -7.49 -1.73
N PRO A 203 11.78 -8.64 -1.79
CA PRO A 203 10.50 -8.75 -2.48
C PRO A 203 9.41 -8.05 -1.67
N ILE A 204 8.51 -7.37 -2.35
CA ILE A 204 7.43 -6.60 -1.74
C ILE A 204 6.14 -6.85 -2.52
N LEU A 205 5.03 -7.04 -1.82
CA LEU A 205 3.70 -6.94 -2.43
C LEU A 205 3.05 -5.61 -2.02
N GLU A 206 2.86 -4.73 -2.99
CA GLU A 206 2.35 -3.36 -2.78
C GLU A 206 0.83 -3.33 -2.84
N PHE A 207 0.18 -2.75 -1.83
CA PHE A 207 -1.27 -2.54 -1.77
C PHE A 207 -1.58 -1.05 -1.84
N PRO A 208 -1.46 -0.42 -3.02
CA PRO A 208 -1.47 1.04 -3.18
C PRO A 208 -2.78 1.70 -2.74
N THR A 209 -3.92 1.01 -2.84
CA THR A 209 -5.25 1.54 -2.49
C THR A 209 -5.77 1.07 -1.13
N ALA A 210 -4.96 0.31 -0.37
CA ALA A 210 -5.39 -0.26 0.91
C ALA A 210 -5.86 0.78 1.92
N THR A 211 -5.38 2.02 1.86
CA THR A 211 -5.76 3.10 2.79
C THR A 211 -6.43 4.27 2.07
N GLN A 212 -7.07 4.01 0.93
CA GLN A 212 -7.76 5.07 0.20
C GLN A 212 -8.88 5.71 1.05
N GLY A 213 -8.92 7.04 1.11
CA GLY A 213 -9.85 7.78 1.97
C GLY A 213 -9.38 7.98 3.42
N PHE A 214 -8.20 7.49 3.79
CA PHE A 214 -7.61 7.79 5.10
C PHE A 214 -6.82 9.11 5.00
N SER A 215 -6.94 9.98 6.00
CA SER A 215 -5.99 11.08 6.19
C SER A 215 -4.57 10.55 6.39
N VAL A 216 -3.52 11.34 6.14
CA VAL A 216 -2.13 10.89 6.36
C VAL A 216 -1.91 10.51 7.83
N ASP A 217 -2.53 11.24 8.75
CA ASP A 217 -2.48 10.92 10.18
C ASP A 217 -3.18 9.57 10.47
N ALA A 218 -4.32 9.29 9.84
CA ALA A 218 -4.99 7.98 9.97
C ALA A 218 -4.19 6.84 9.33
N GLN A 219 -3.48 7.10 8.23
CA GLN A 219 -2.59 6.13 7.59
C GLN A 219 -1.40 5.75 8.48
N ARG A 220 -0.93 6.69 9.32
CA ARG A 220 0.11 6.45 10.34
C ARG A 220 -0.47 5.77 11.58
N GLU A 221 -1.55 6.30 12.14
CA GLU A 221 -2.22 5.78 13.35
C GLU A 221 -2.61 4.30 13.18
N GLN A 222 -3.12 3.90 12.01
CA GLN A 222 -3.51 2.52 11.78
C GLN A 222 -2.35 1.50 11.88
N MET A 223 -1.10 1.95 11.72
CA MET A 223 0.09 1.09 11.87
C MET A 223 0.28 0.56 13.28
N GLU A 224 -0.27 1.23 14.31
CA GLU A 224 -0.23 0.75 15.70
C GLU A 224 -0.87 -0.63 15.84
N THR A 225 -1.93 -0.89 15.06
CA THR A 225 -2.68 -2.15 15.10
C THR A 225 -2.31 -3.10 13.97
N MET A 226 -1.65 -2.62 12.92
CA MET A 226 -1.33 -3.37 11.71
C MET A 226 -0.36 -4.53 11.99
N LEU A 227 -0.57 -5.67 11.35
CA LEU A 227 0.31 -6.85 11.45
C LEU A 227 1.75 -6.51 11.05
N GLU A 228 2.75 -7.07 11.75
CA GLU A 228 4.19 -6.75 11.62
C GLU A 228 4.74 -6.86 10.19
N GLY A 229 4.18 -7.77 9.39
CA GLY A 229 4.59 -7.99 8.00
C GLY A 229 4.30 -6.81 7.05
N PHE A 230 3.51 -5.83 7.49
CA PHE A 230 3.18 -4.64 6.71
C PHE A 230 3.99 -3.42 7.15
N ILE A 231 4.37 -2.61 6.15
CA ILE A 231 4.99 -1.30 6.28
C ILE A 231 4.12 -0.23 5.61
N LEU A 232 4.24 1.00 6.06
CA LEU A 232 3.62 2.15 5.40
C LEU A 232 4.52 2.63 4.25
N ASN A 233 3.92 3.11 3.17
CA ASN A 233 4.67 3.46 1.97
C ASN A 233 5.57 4.69 2.15
N GLY A 234 6.80 4.55 1.69
CA GLY A 234 7.77 5.62 1.48
C GLY A 234 8.42 5.47 0.10
N PHE A 235 9.74 5.28 0.05
CA PHE A 235 10.44 5.16 -1.23
C PHE A 235 10.03 3.92 -2.05
N ASN A 236 9.55 2.86 -1.39
CA ASN A 236 9.09 1.64 -2.03
C ASN A 236 7.91 1.90 -2.99
N ALA A 237 7.01 2.85 -2.68
CA ALA A 237 5.94 3.24 -3.59
C ALA A 237 6.47 4.01 -4.83
N VAL A 238 7.60 4.71 -4.71
CA VAL A 238 8.29 5.32 -5.87
C VAL A 238 8.84 4.21 -6.77
N LEU A 239 9.47 3.18 -6.21
CA LEU A 239 9.91 1.99 -6.95
C LEU A 239 8.75 1.24 -7.60
N ALA A 240 7.63 1.09 -6.88
CA ALA A 240 6.41 0.52 -7.44
C ALA A 240 5.93 1.32 -8.65
N MET A 241 5.95 2.65 -8.59
CA MET A 241 5.53 3.51 -9.70
C MET A 241 6.55 3.53 -10.85
N ILE A 242 7.84 3.26 -10.60
CA ILE A 242 8.82 2.99 -11.67
C ILE A 242 8.49 1.69 -12.40
N MET A 243 8.09 0.64 -11.67
CA MET A 243 7.77 -0.67 -12.25
C MET A 243 6.37 -0.69 -12.92
N TRP A 244 5.42 0.07 -12.39
CA TRP A 244 4.02 0.08 -12.79
C TRP A 244 3.47 1.47 -13.17
N PRO A 245 4.14 2.28 -14.00
CA PRO A 245 3.62 3.58 -14.43
C PRO A 245 2.27 3.48 -15.17
N ASP A 246 2.05 2.39 -15.90
CA ASP A 246 0.79 2.05 -16.60
C ASP A 246 -0.40 1.86 -15.64
N VAL A 247 -0.15 1.43 -14.40
CA VAL A 247 -1.18 1.23 -13.38
C VAL A 247 -1.24 2.41 -12.44
N LEU A 248 -0.11 2.79 -11.84
CA LEU A 248 -0.02 3.77 -10.75
C LEU A 248 0.08 5.23 -11.22
N ALA A 249 0.26 5.48 -12.52
CA ALA A 249 0.31 6.82 -13.09
C ALA A 249 -0.53 6.96 -14.37
N ARG A 250 -1.54 6.08 -14.54
CA ARG A 250 -2.35 5.94 -15.76
C ARG A 250 -2.97 7.25 -16.21
N ASP A 251 -3.75 7.92 -15.36
CA ASP A 251 -4.57 9.06 -15.76
C ASP A 251 -5.04 9.92 -14.57
N PHE A 252 -5.98 10.85 -14.81
CA PHE A 252 -6.57 11.70 -13.77
C PHE A 252 -7.36 10.89 -12.72
N ASN A 253 -7.96 9.77 -13.13
CA ASN A 253 -8.76 8.87 -12.31
C ASN A 253 -7.91 7.85 -11.55
N THR A 254 -6.60 8.05 -11.51
CA THR A 254 -5.69 7.27 -10.68
C THR A 254 -5.58 7.95 -9.30
N PRO A 255 -5.74 7.22 -8.19
CA PRO A 255 -5.58 7.80 -6.85
C PRO A 255 -4.22 8.46 -6.65
N VAL A 256 -4.19 9.49 -5.81
CA VAL A 256 -2.92 10.06 -5.32
C VAL A 256 -2.30 9.09 -4.32
N ILE A 257 -1.00 8.85 -4.45
CA ILE A 257 -0.24 8.00 -3.53
C ILE A 257 0.52 8.89 -2.55
N ASP A 258 0.10 8.91 -1.28
CA ASP A 258 0.83 9.56 -0.21
C ASP A 258 2.02 8.69 0.23
N LEU A 259 3.16 9.31 0.47
CA LEU A 259 4.35 8.64 1.02
C LEU A 259 4.38 8.83 2.54
N SER A 260 3.33 8.34 3.21
CA SER A 260 3.00 8.67 4.60
C SER A 260 3.97 8.15 5.65
N ALA A 261 4.91 7.28 5.26
CA ALA A 261 6.07 6.94 6.07
C ALA A 261 7.02 8.13 6.30
N TYR A 262 6.93 9.17 5.47
CA TYR A 262 7.76 10.35 5.55
C TYR A 262 7.09 11.52 6.25
N GLN A 263 7.91 12.29 6.95
CA GLN A 263 7.66 13.67 7.32
C GLN A 263 8.62 14.57 6.52
N ARG A 264 8.11 15.67 5.95
CA ARG A 264 8.94 16.66 5.26
C ARG A 264 8.99 17.97 6.04
N GLN A 265 10.17 18.48 6.38
CA GLN A 265 10.37 19.78 7.07
C GLN A 265 9.73 19.88 8.48
N SER A 266 8.40 19.86 8.57
CA SER A 266 7.62 19.93 9.80
C SER A 266 6.61 18.78 9.87
N ALA A 267 5.96 18.62 11.02
CA ALA A 267 4.91 17.62 11.23
C ALA A 267 3.67 17.83 10.35
N GLU A 268 3.53 19.01 9.71
CA GLU A 268 2.37 19.38 8.90
C GLU A 268 2.48 18.92 7.44
N TYR A 269 3.64 18.40 7.03
CA TYR A 269 3.88 18.00 5.65
C TYR A 269 4.35 16.55 5.50
N SER A 270 3.81 15.91 4.47
CA SER A 270 4.25 14.63 3.92
C SER A 270 4.59 14.80 2.44
N LEU A 271 4.96 13.73 1.76
CA LEU A 271 5.22 13.68 0.32
C LEU A 271 4.11 12.91 -0.40
N CYS A 272 3.91 13.17 -1.69
CA CYS A 272 2.92 12.44 -2.48
C CYS A 272 3.24 12.44 -3.98
N LEU A 273 2.74 11.43 -4.68
CA LEU A 273 2.74 11.26 -6.14
C LEU A 273 1.31 11.45 -6.66
N ARG A 274 1.11 12.45 -7.52
CA ARG A 274 -0.21 12.85 -8.04
C ARG A 274 -0.31 12.64 -9.54
N PRO A 275 -0.96 11.56 -9.99
CA PRO A 275 -1.38 11.41 -11.38
C PRO A 275 -2.54 12.38 -11.70
N ARG A 276 -2.32 13.33 -12.61
CA ARG A 276 -3.30 14.36 -13.03
C ARG A 276 -3.15 14.66 -14.53
N GLY A 277 -3.04 13.62 -15.36
CA GLY A 277 -2.64 13.76 -16.77
C GLY A 277 -1.14 14.02 -16.96
N ALA A 278 -0.49 14.75 -16.05
CA ALA A 278 0.95 14.68 -15.80
C ALA A 278 1.20 13.88 -14.50
N LEU A 279 2.42 13.37 -14.30
CA LEU A 279 2.83 12.85 -13.00
C LEU A 279 3.52 13.96 -12.22
N ARG A 280 3.04 14.24 -11.00
CA ARG A 280 3.58 15.30 -10.14
C ARG A 280 4.06 14.70 -8.83
N PHE A 281 5.33 14.88 -8.52
CA PHE A 281 5.87 14.64 -7.18
C PHE A 281 5.90 15.96 -6.40
N GLY A 282 5.42 15.95 -5.17
CA GLY A 282 5.42 17.14 -4.31
C GLY A 282 5.06 16.80 -2.88
N TYR A 283 4.55 17.78 -2.15
CA TYR A 283 4.18 17.63 -0.75
C TYR A 283 2.66 17.57 -0.56
N ARG A 284 2.24 16.88 0.50
CA ARG A 284 0.90 16.90 1.05
C ARG A 284 0.91 17.76 2.31
N ALA A 285 -0.01 18.72 2.39
CA ALA A 285 -0.29 19.52 3.58
C ALA A 285 -1.64 19.06 4.20
N ASN A 286 -1.98 19.61 5.38
CA ASN A 286 -3.18 19.28 6.14
C ASN A 286 -3.33 17.75 6.30
N LEU A 287 -2.41 17.16 7.05
CA LEU A 287 -2.29 15.71 7.17
C LEU A 287 -3.49 15.05 7.86
N ALA A 288 -4.28 15.84 8.61
CA ALA A 288 -5.52 15.43 9.25
C ALA A 288 -6.72 15.33 8.29
N ASP A 289 -6.65 15.93 7.10
CA ASP A 289 -7.77 15.94 6.15
C ASP A 289 -7.84 14.62 5.36
N ALA A 290 -8.93 13.89 5.53
CA ALA A 290 -9.23 12.71 4.73
C ALA A 290 -9.71 13.10 3.33
N ASN A 291 -9.02 12.63 2.29
CA ASN A 291 -9.43 12.81 0.90
C ASN A 291 -9.74 11.45 0.26
N ASP A 292 -10.94 11.35 -0.32
CA ASP A 292 -11.53 10.12 -0.87
C ASP A 292 -10.76 9.51 -2.05
N ASN A 293 -9.87 10.29 -2.67
CA ASN A 293 -9.00 9.92 -3.80
C ASN A 293 -7.50 9.88 -3.47
N TYR A 294 -7.14 9.90 -2.19
CA TYR A 294 -5.76 9.75 -1.72
C TYR A 294 -5.63 8.44 -0.95
N SER A 295 -4.47 7.80 -1.06
CA SER A 295 -4.13 6.59 -0.35
C SER A 295 -2.65 6.60 0.00
N GLY A 296 -2.32 6.25 1.24
CA GLY A 296 -0.94 5.94 1.60
C GLY A 296 -0.53 4.57 1.09
N GLY A 297 -1.47 3.66 0.91
CA GLY A 297 -1.19 2.24 0.71
C GLY A 297 -0.38 1.63 1.86
N VAL A 298 -0.15 0.33 1.76
CA VAL A 298 0.81 -0.40 2.60
C VAL A 298 1.51 -1.42 1.73
N SER A 299 2.66 -1.91 2.18
CA SER A 299 3.34 -3.02 1.51
C SER A 299 3.57 -4.17 2.45
N PHE A 300 3.42 -5.39 1.94
CA PHE A 300 3.73 -6.60 2.68
C PHE A 300 5.12 -7.09 2.29
N VAL A 301 5.96 -7.28 3.30
CA VAL A 301 7.36 -7.74 3.17
C VAL A 301 7.60 -9.05 3.91
N GLY A 302 6.54 -9.65 4.46
CA GLY A 302 6.59 -10.95 5.15
C GLY A 302 7.58 -11.01 6.31
N LEU A 303 7.83 -9.87 6.98
CA LEU A 303 8.66 -9.77 8.18
C LEU A 303 8.09 -10.64 9.30
N CYS A 304 8.95 -11.43 9.93
CA CYS A 304 8.73 -11.99 11.26
C CYS A 304 9.78 -11.32 12.17
N LEU A 305 9.35 -10.57 13.19
CA LEU A 305 10.29 -9.88 14.10
C LEU A 305 11.20 -10.86 14.89
N LEU A 306 10.90 -12.17 14.86
CA LEU A 306 11.64 -13.22 15.57
C LEU A 306 12.61 -14.01 14.69
N CYS A 307 12.63 -13.78 13.37
CA CYS A 307 13.50 -14.53 12.47
C CYS A 307 14.62 -13.64 11.93
N SER A 308 15.70 -13.55 12.70
CA SER A 308 17.03 -13.47 12.11
C SER A 308 17.27 -14.79 11.37
N CYS A 309 16.72 -14.96 10.16
CA CYS A 309 17.07 -16.09 9.31
C CYS A 309 18.19 -15.64 8.37
N PRO A 310 19.47 -15.91 8.68
CA PRO A 310 20.51 -15.90 7.65
C PRO A 310 20.26 -17.10 6.73
N GLY A 311 20.22 -16.84 5.42
CA GLY A 311 20.39 -17.88 4.41
C GLY A 311 19.17 -18.77 4.15
N VAL A 312 18.40 -18.43 3.13
CA VAL A 312 17.87 -19.44 2.20
C VAL A 312 18.26 -18.97 0.80
N PHE A 313 19.50 -19.26 0.43
CA PHE A 313 19.91 -19.32 -0.97
C PHE A 313 20.07 -20.79 -1.32
N PRO A 314 19.53 -21.28 -2.45
CA PRO A 314 19.85 -22.63 -2.90
C PRO A 314 21.33 -22.67 -3.28
N GLU A 315 22.09 -23.55 -2.63
CA GLU A 315 23.49 -23.81 -2.93
C GLU A 315 23.62 -24.20 -4.41
N GLY A 316 24.28 -23.34 -5.19
CA GLY A 316 24.73 -23.64 -6.53
C GLY A 316 25.78 -24.74 -6.48
N LYS A 317 25.51 -25.85 -7.19
CA LYS A 317 26.51 -26.86 -7.51
C LYS A 317 27.67 -26.21 -8.25
N THR A 318 28.86 -26.23 -7.67
CA THR A 318 30.12 -26.04 -8.40
C THR A 318 30.43 -27.26 -9.25
N PRO A 319 30.86 -27.11 -10.52
CA PRO A 319 31.31 -28.22 -11.32
C PRO A 319 32.74 -28.62 -10.94
N GLY A 320 32.94 -29.93 -10.76
CA GLY A 320 34.21 -30.63 -10.94
C GLY A 320 34.11 -31.54 -12.16
#